data_AF-A0A397B4J7-F1
#
_entry.id   AF-A0A397B4J7-F1
#
_cell.length_a   1.000
_cell.length_b   1.000
_cell.length_c   1.000
_cell.angle_alpha   90.00
_cell.angle_beta   90.00
_cell.angle_gamma   90.00
#
_symmetry.space_group_name_H-M   'P 1'
#
loop_
_entity.id
_entity.type
_entity.pdbx_description
1 polymer ?
#
loop_
_entity_poly.entity_id
_entity_poly.type
_entity_poly.pdbx_seq_one_letter_code
_entity_poly.pdbx_strand_id
1 'polypeptide(L)'
;QKIESRALARRDKLVQVLLRPNSKDDDTLKTALLVKLDAKYKHIKASYKATGISMASAEMQDRAQHDVLLDEMEAERGRAREEWRVLELQIAKQEQDDADNERVTEIERETNERFRAATCIQRGVKVCLARKLLRSKVERAFEKVYDVPTGQVVYLNTRTNGVCPKPSCLGAKDLPLADKWYICPDISGL
;
A
#
# COMPACT_ATOMS: atom_id res chain seq x y z
N GLN A 1 -18.10 -11.95 -29.41
CA GLN A 1 -17.28 -12.94 -30.13
C GLN A 1 -16.72 -14.03 -29.19
N LYS A 2 -16.02 -13.69 -28.09
CA LYS A 2 -15.40 -14.69 -27.18
C LYS A 2 -16.39 -15.62 -26.45
N ILE A 3 -17.55 -15.12 -26.04
CA ILE A 3 -18.59 -15.95 -25.40
C ILE A 3 -19.17 -16.97 -26.40
N GLU A 4 -19.38 -16.52 -27.64
CA GLU A 4 -19.94 -17.35 -28.70
C GLU A 4 -18.97 -18.44 -29.14
N SER A 5 -17.68 -18.11 -29.28
CA SER A 5 -16.65 -19.10 -29.58
C SER A 5 -16.55 -20.18 -28.50
N ARG A 6 -16.73 -19.81 -27.22
CA ARG A 6 -16.72 -20.76 -26.11
C ARG A 6 -17.94 -21.68 -26.12
N ALA A 7 -19.12 -21.16 -26.44
CA ALA A 7 -20.33 -21.94 -26.62
C ALA A 7 -20.21 -22.93 -27.81
N LEU A 8 -19.67 -22.48 -28.93
CA LEU A 8 -19.42 -23.34 -30.10
C LEU A 8 -18.39 -24.44 -29.79
N ALA A 9 -17.29 -24.10 -29.12
CA ALA A 9 -16.30 -25.09 -28.69
C ALA A 9 -16.91 -26.13 -27.73
N ARG A 10 -17.82 -25.69 -26.84
CA ARG A 10 -18.56 -26.60 -25.96
C ARG A 10 -19.45 -27.55 -26.77
N ARG A 11 -20.23 -27.04 -27.72
CA ARG A 11 -21.05 -27.86 -28.62
C ARG A 11 -20.21 -28.89 -29.36
N ASP A 12 -19.13 -28.46 -30.00
CA ASP A 12 -18.28 -29.33 -30.81
C ASP A 12 -17.65 -30.43 -29.96
N LYS A 13 -17.26 -30.11 -28.72
CA LYS A 13 -16.83 -31.11 -27.74
C LYS A 13 -17.94 -32.12 -27.41
N LEU A 14 -19.17 -31.67 -27.15
CA LEU A 14 -20.29 -32.56 -26.84
C LEU A 14 -20.65 -33.48 -28.01
N VAL A 15 -20.59 -32.97 -29.25
CA VAL A 15 -20.78 -33.78 -30.47
C VAL A 15 -19.69 -34.85 -30.57
N GLN A 16 -18.42 -34.49 -30.35
CA GLN A 16 -17.32 -35.46 -30.36
C GLN A 16 -17.51 -36.54 -29.29
N VAL A 17 -17.91 -36.17 -28.08
CA VAL A 17 -18.15 -37.12 -26.97
C VAL A 17 -19.26 -38.11 -27.31
N LEU A 18 -20.33 -37.67 -27.98
CA LEU A 18 -21.40 -38.57 -28.43
C LEU A 18 -20.88 -39.60 -29.44
N LEU A 19 -20.04 -39.17 -30.40
CA LEU A 19 -19.47 -40.01 -31.45
C LEU A 19 -18.38 -40.96 -30.93
N ARG A 20 -17.38 -40.43 -30.22
CA ARG A 20 -16.20 -41.15 -29.72
C ARG A 20 -15.73 -40.56 -28.37
N PRO A 21 -16.10 -41.18 -27.24
CA PRO A 21 -15.48 -40.90 -25.96
C PRO A 21 -14.00 -41.29 -26.00
N ASN A 22 -13.11 -40.39 -25.58
CA ASN A 22 -11.67 -40.65 -25.56
C ASN A 22 -11.09 -40.73 -24.13
N SER A 23 -11.92 -40.49 -23.11
CA SER A 23 -11.55 -40.46 -21.69
C SER A 23 -12.68 -41.02 -20.83
N LYS A 24 -12.33 -41.51 -19.62
CA LYS A 24 -13.32 -41.91 -18.60
C LYS A 24 -14.27 -40.76 -18.23
N ASP A 25 -13.77 -39.52 -18.22
CA ASP A 25 -14.61 -38.35 -17.96
C ASP A 25 -15.60 -38.12 -19.10
N ASP A 26 -15.18 -38.35 -20.35
CA ASP A 26 -16.06 -38.25 -21.51
C ASP A 26 -17.14 -39.35 -21.48
N ASP A 27 -16.84 -40.54 -20.95
CA ASP A 27 -17.85 -41.59 -20.74
C ASP A 27 -18.93 -41.15 -19.74
N THR A 28 -18.53 -40.50 -18.65
CA THR A 28 -19.50 -39.95 -17.68
C THR A 28 -20.32 -38.81 -18.30
N LEU A 29 -19.69 -37.96 -19.12
CA LEU A 29 -20.37 -36.89 -19.81
C LEU A 29 -21.34 -37.42 -20.86
N LYS A 30 -20.96 -38.48 -21.59
CA LYS A 30 -21.80 -39.16 -22.56
C LYS A 30 -23.02 -39.79 -21.90
N THR A 31 -22.85 -40.50 -20.79
CA THR A 31 -23.99 -41.09 -20.06
C THR A 31 -24.96 -40.01 -19.59
N ALA A 32 -24.46 -38.90 -19.05
CA ALA A 32 -25.30 -37.75 -18.67
C ALA A 32 -26.04 -37.12 -19.87
N LEU A 33 -25.38 -37.00 -21.03
CA LEU A 33 -26.01 -36.50 -22.26
C LEU A 33 -27.09 -37.45 -22.78
N LEU A 34 -26.84 -38.76 -22.77
CA LEU A 34 -27.81 -39.76 -23.21
C LEU A 34 -29.10 -39.71 -22.36
N VAL A 35 -28.98 -39.48 -21.06
CA VAL A 35 -30.16 -39.28 -20.18
C VAL A 35 -30.95 -38.04 -20.60
N LYS A 36 -30.28 -36.92 -20.90
CA LYS A 36 -30.94 -35.70 -21.39
C LYS A 36 -31.60 -35.89 -22.76
N LEU A 37 -30.93 -36.61 -23.66
CA LEU A 37 -31.43 -36.94 -24.99
C LEU A 37 -32.69 -37.80 -24.93
N ASP A 38 -32.70 -38.85 -24.11
CA ASP A 38 -33.88 -39.71 -23.93
C ASP A 38 -35.07 -38.92 -23.36
N ALA A 39 -34.82 -38.04 -22.37
CA ALA A 39 -35.86 -37.18 -21.81
C ALA A 39 -36.46 -36.22 -22.86
N LYS A 40 -35.62 -35.56 -23.67
CA LYS A 40 -36.05 -34.66 -24.74
C LYS A 40 -36.75 -35.41 -25.88
N TYR A 41 -36.24 -36.59 -26.26
CA TYR A 41 -36.89 -37.45 -27.23
C TYR A 41 -38.30 -37.86 -26.79
N LYS A 42 -38.47 -38.28 -25.53
CA LYS A 42 -39.80 -38.58 -24.95
C LYS A 42 -40.74 -37.38 -25.01
N HIS A 43 -40.24 -36.18 -24.68
CA HIS A 43 -41.01 -34.95 -24.76
C HIS A 43 -41.45 -34.62 -26.20
N ILE A 44 -40.51 -34.66 -27.15
CA ILE A 44 -40.78 -34.44 -28.58
C ILE A 44 -41.81 -35.45 -29.09
N LYS A 45 -41.61 -36.73 -28.81
CA LYS A 45 -42.53 -37.81 -29.20
C LYS A 45 -43.94 -37.60 -28.65
N ALA A 46 -44.08 -37.14 -27.41
CA ALA A 46 -45.38 -36.82 -26.80
C ALA A 46 -46.04 -35.61 -27.48
N SER A 47 -45.28 -34.55 -27.77
CA SER A 47 -45.75 -33.34 -28.48
C SER A 47 -46.27 -33.65 -29.88
N TYR A 48 -45.54 -34.48 -30.64
CA TYR A 48 -45.94 -34.89 -31.99
C TYR A 48 -47.18 -35.81 -31.98
N LYS A 49 -47.26 -36.72 -31.02
CA LYS A 49 -48.46 -37.56 -30.82
C LYS A 49 -49.70 -36.71 -30.52
N ALA A 50 -49.56 -35.65 -29.73
CA ALA A 50 -50.67 -34.74 -29.39
C ALA A 50 -51.12 -33.87 -30.57
N THR A 51 -50.21 -33.51 -31.47
CA THR A 51 -50.51 -32.70 -32.67
C THR A 51 -51.02 -33.51 -33.86
N GLY A 52 -51.00 -34.85 -33.78
CA GLY A 52 -51.48 -35.74 -34.84
C GLY A 52 -50.55 -35.83 -36.06
N ILE A 53 -49.35 -35.26 -35.98
CA ILE A 53 -48.35 -35.27 -37.06
C ILE A 53 -47.45 -36.49 -36.88
N SER A 54 -47.35 -37.31 -37.93
CA SER A 54 -46.41 -38.45 -37.96
C SER A 54 -45.00 -37.96 -38.32
N MET A 55 -44.00 -38.38 -37.55
CA MET A 55 -42.59 -38.06 -37.77
C MET A 55 -41.75 -39.32 -37.63
N ALA A 56 -40.67 -39.44 -38.39
CA ALA A 56 -39.77 -40.57 -38.29
C ALA A 56 -39.01 -40.56 -36.95
N SER A 57 -38.72 -41.74 -36.39
CA SER A 57 -37.98 -41.85 -35.12
C SER A 57 -36.59 -41.21 -35.19
N ALA A 58 -35.93 -41.31 -36.34
CA ALA A 58 -34.60 -40.72 -36.57
C ALA A 58 -34.67 -39.18 -36.52
N GLU A 59 -35.65 -38.58 -37.19
CA GLU A 59 -35.85 -37.12 -37.17
C GLU A 59 -36.17 -36.59 -35.76
N MET A 60 -36.96 -37.34 -34.97
CA MET A 60 -37.21 -36.98 -33.57
C MET A 60 -35.94 -37.05 -32.71
N GLN A 61 -35.04 -38.00 -32.98
CA GLN A 61 -33.75 -38.11 -32.29
C GLN A 61 -32.81 -36.97 -32.68
N ASP A 62 -32.73 -36.62 -33.97
CA ASP A 62 -31.92 -35.50 -34.45
C ASP A 62 -32.37 -34.16 -33.85
N ARG A 63 -33.69 -33.95 -33.73
CA ARG A 63 -34.24 -32.78 -33.03
C ARG A 63 -33.94 -32.79 -31.55
N ALA A 64 -34.08 -33.93 -30.88
CA ALA A 64 -33.70 -34.06 -29.48
C ALA A 64 -32.21 -33.75 -29.27
N GLN A 65 -31.35 -34.20 -30.17
CA GLN A 65 -29.91 -33.89 -30.15
C GLN A 65 -29.64 -32.41 -30.35
N HIS A 66 -30.24 -31.81 -31.37
CA HIS A 66 -30.10 -30.38 -31.63
C HIS A 66 -30.53 -29.53 -30.43
N ASP A 67 -31.70 -29.82 -29.83
CA ASP A 67 -32.23 -29.05 -28.71
C ASP A 67 -31.37 -29.19 -27.45
N VAL A 68 -30.89 -30.41 -27.14
CA VAL A 68 -29.97 -30.62 -26.00
C VAL A 68 -28.66 -29.85 -26.20
N LEU A 69 -28.11 -29.85 -27.42
CA LEU A 69 -26.87 -29.13 -27.71
C LEU A 69 -27.05 -27.61 -27.63
N LEU A 70 -28.21 -27.08 -28.07
CA LEU A 70 -28.53 -25.67 -27.90
C LEU A 70 -28.69 -25.29 -26.42
N ASP A 71 -29.40 -26.08 -25.63
CA ASP A 71 -29.56 -25.85 -24.19
C ASP A 71 -28.18 -25.80 -23.49
N GLU A 72 -27.27 -26.71 -23.85
CA GLU A 72 -25.90 -26.74 -23.31
C GLU A 72 -25.07 -25.53 -23.75
N MET A 73 -25.21 -25.09 -25.00
CA MET A 73 -24.58 -23.86 -25.49
C MET A 73 -25.08 -22.63 -24.74
N GLU A 74 -26.39 -22.52 -24.52
CA GLU A 74 -26.98 -21.41 -23.77
C GLU A 74 -26.53 -21.40 -22.31
N ALA A 75 -26.45 -22.57 -21.68
CA ALA A 75 -25.87 -22.71 -20.34
C ALA A 75 -24.40 -22.27 -20.30
N GLU A 76 -23.59 -22.59 -21.32
CA GLU A 76 -22.20 -22.13 -21.41
C GLU A 76 -22.10 -20.62 -21.63
N ARG A 77 -22.98 -20.04 -22.45
CA ARG A 77 -23.07 -18.58 -22.59
C ARG A 77 -23.44 -17.92 -21.26
N GLY A 78 -24.33 -18.53 -20.48
CA GLY A 78 -24.69 -18.09 -19.14
C GLY A 78 -23.50 -18.10 -18.18
N ARG A 79 -22.79 -19.22 -18.09
CA ARG A 79 -21.56 -19.36 -17.29
C ARG A 79 -20.51 -18.33 -17.66
N ALA A 80 -20.22 -18.19 -18.95
CA ALA A 80 -19.25 -17.23 -19.43
C ALA A 80 -19.63 -15.80 -19.03
N ARG A 81 -20.90 -15.40 -19.20
CA ARG A 81 -21.37 -14.07 -18.78
C ARG A 81 -21.21 -13.84 -17.30
N GLU A 82 -21.53 -14.83 -16.47
CA GLU A 82 -21.40 -14.70 -15.02
C GLU A 82 -19.94 -14.60 -14.59
N GLU A 83 -19.06 -15.42 -15.17
CA GLU A 83 -17.62 -15.31 -14.95
C GLU A 83 -17.09 -13.91 -15.32
N TRP A 84 -17.52 -13.36 -16.47
CA TRP A 84 -17.15 -12.00 -16.87
C TRP A 84 -17.65 -10.95 -15.87
N ARG A 85 -18.90 -11.05 -15.40
CA ARG A 85 -19.45 -10.13 -14.39
C ARG A 85 -18.68 -10.20 -13.07
N VAL A 86 -18.39 -11.40 -12.59
CA VAL A 86 -17.63 -11.60 -11.35
C VAL A 86 -16.23 -11.01 -11.51
N LEU A 87 -15.59 -11.22 -12.66
CA LEU A 87 -14.28 -10.65 -12.95
C LEU A 87 -14.31 -9.12 -13.01
N GLU A 88 -15.32 -8.54 -13.67
CA GLU A 88 -15.53 -7.08 -13.70
C GLU A 88 -15.69 -6.52 -12.28
N LEU A 89 -16.48 -7.18 -11.43
CA LEU A 89 -16.64 -6.77 -10.02
C LEU A 89 -15.34 -6.90 -9.23
N GLN A 90 -14.55 -7.95 -9.46
CA GLN A 90 -13.26 -8.14 -8.82
C GLN A 90 -12.27 -7.06 -9.24
N ILE A 91 -12.21 -6.74 -10.53
CA ILE A 91 -11.35 -5.67 -11.07
C ILE A 91 -11.76 -4.32 -10.47
N ALA A 92 -13.06 -3.98 -10.51
CA ALA A 92 -13.54 -2.72 -9.96
C ALA A 92 -13.25 -2.60 -8.45
N LYS A 93 -13.41 -3.69 -7.70
CA LYS A 93 -13.07 -3.73 -6.27
C LYS A 93 -11.58 -3.56 -6.06
N GLN A 94 -10.75 -4.26 -6.83
CA GLN A 94 -9.29 -4.17 -6.74
C GLN A 94 -8.80 -2.74 -7.02
N GLU A 95 -9.32 -2.11 -8.08
CA GLU A 95 -9.00 -0.72 -8.41
C GLU A 95 -9.39 0.25 -7.29
N GLN A 96 -10.53 0.02 -6.64
CA GLN A 96 -10.97 0.82 -5.51
C GLN A 96 -10.07 0.61 -4.28
N ASP A 97 -9.77 -0.64 -3.93
CA ASP A 97 -8.91 -0.98 -2.80
C ASP A 97 -7.49 -0.40 -3.01
N ASP A 98 -6.97 -0.46 -4.23
CA ASP A 98 -5.67 0.12 -4.59
C ASP A 98 -5.69 1.66 -4.48
N ALA A 99 -6.74 2.32 -4.98
CA ALA A 99 -6.90 3.77 -4.84
C ALA A 99 -7.01 4.22 -3.37
N ASP A 100 -7.69 3.46 -2.53
CA ASP A 100 -7.81 3.76 -1.10
C ASP A 100 -6.48 3.52 -0.36
N ASN A 101 -5.74 2.46 -0.71
CA ASN A 101 -4.39 2.22 -0.18
C ASN A 101 -3.41 3.33 -0.57
N GLU A 102 -3.44 3.80 -1.82
CA GLU A 102 -2.62 4.93 -2.28
C GLU A 102 -2.92 6.21 -1.47
N ARG A 103 -4.20 6.51 -1.22
CA ARG A 103 -4.59 7.66 -0.39
C ARG A 103 -4.08 7.56 1.04
N VAL A 104 -4.22 6.38 1.67
CA VAL A 104 -3.76 6.15 3.04
C VAL A 104 -2.25 6.32 3.13
N THR A 105 -1.50 5.72 2.20
CA THR A 105 -0.03 5.81 2.19
C THR A 105 0.46 7.25 1.96
N GLU A 106 -0.21 8.03 1.12
CA GLU A 106 0.13 9.44 0.90
C GLU A 106 -0.14 10.29 2.15
N ILE A 107 -1.27 10.07 2.83
CA ILE A 107 -1.58 10.74 4.10
C ILE A 107 -0.53 10.39 5.16
N GLU A 108 -0.15 9.13 5.29
CA GLU A 108 0.90 8.69 6.21
C GLU A 108 2.26 9.33 5.88
N ARG A 109 2.61 9.42 4.60
CA ARG A 109 3.84 10.08 4.15
C ARG A 109 3.84 11.56 4.54
N GLU A 110 2.78 12.30 4.19
CA GLU A 110 2.66 13.73 4.51
C GLU A 110 2.69 13.98 6.02
N THR A 111 1.96 13.18 6.80
CA THR A 111 1.91 13.34 8.25
C THR A 111 3.27 13.08 8.89
N ASN A 112 3.99 12.06 8.44
CA ASN A 112 5.35 11.77 8.90
C ASN A 112 6.34 12.89 8.53
N GLU A 113 6.25 13.44 7.32
CA GLU A 113 7.07 14.57 6.88
C GLU A 113 6.81 15.83 7.72
N ARG A 114 5.54 16.16 7.95
CA ARG A 114 5.14 17.29 8.81
C ARG A 114 5.66 17.09 10.25
N PHE A 115 5.53 15.89 10.79
CA PHE A 115 6.02 15.57 12.14
C PHE A 115 7.55 15.68 12.25
N ARG A 116 8.28 15.17 11.25
CA ARG A 116 9.74 15.31 11.17
C ARG A 116 10.17 16.77 11.10
N ALA A 117 9.54 17.57 10.24
CA ALA A 117 9.81 19.00 10.11
C ALA A 117 9.58 19.74 11.45
N ALA A 118 8.43 19.50 12.08
CA ALA A 118 8.11 20.08 13.38
C ALA A 118 9.14 19.70 14.44
N THR A 119 9.55 18.43 14.49
CA THR A 119 10.57 17.94 15.44
C THR A 119 11.93 18.61 15.21
N CYS A 120 12.36 18.76 13.95
CA CYS A 120 13.61 19.44 13.61
C CYS A 120 13.60 20.90 14.07
N ILE A 121 12.53 21.64 13.78
CA ILE A 121 12.37 23.03 14.20
C ILE A 121 12.37 23.15 15.73
N GLN A 122 11.55 22.34 16.40
CA GLN A 122 11.45 22.34 17.86
C GLN A 122 12.79 22.04 18.53
N ARG A 123 13.54 21.05 18.02
CA ARG A 123 14.90 20.75 18.52
C ARG A 123 15.84 21.94 18.34
N GLY A 124 15.85 22.56 17.17
CA GLY A 124 16.66 23.75 16.90
C GLY A 124 16.35 24.90 17.87
N VAL A 125 15.06 25.19 18.07
CA VAL A 125 14.61 26.23 19.01
C VAL A 125 15.01 25.89 20.44
N LYS A 126 14.78 24.67 20.91
CA LYS A 126 15.17 24.22 22.26
C LYS A 126 16.67 24.39 22.50
N VAL A 127 17.51 24.00 21.54
CA VAL A 127 18.97 24.18 21.63
C VAL A 127 19.35 25.66 21.66
N CYS A 128 18.72 26.48 20.82
CA CYS A 128 18.97 27.93 20.80
C CYS A 128 18.64 28.57 22.16
N LEU A 129 17.47 28.25 22.72
CA LEU A 129 17.04 28.73 24.04
C LEU A 129 17.96 28.22 25.15
N ALA A 130 18.34 26.94 25.13
CA ALA A 130 19.28 26.37 26.09
C ALA A 130 20.64 27.07 26.06
N ARG A 131 21.18 27.35 24.86
CA ARG A 131 22.44 28.10 24.69
C ARG A 131 22.32 29.54 25.18
N LYS A 132 21.20 30.22 24.92
CA LYS A 132 20.94 31.57 25.46
C LYS A 132 20.89 31.56 26.98
N LEU A 133 20.18 30.61 27.58
CA LEU A 133 20.09 30.47 29.03
C LEU A 133 21.44 30.14 29.67
N LEU A 134 22.19 29.21 29.08
CA LEU A 134 23.53 28.85 29.54
C LEU A 134 24.47 30.05 29.49
N ARG A 135 24.47 30.80 28.38
CA ARG A 135 25.26 32.05 28.26
C ARG A 135 24.90 33.05 29.34
N SER A 136 23.61 33.31 29.56
CA SER A 136 23.18 34.23 30.62
C SER A 136 23.64 33.79 32.01
N LYS A 137 23.62 32.49 32.31
CA LYS A 137 24.14 31.97 33.58
C LYS A 137 25.65 32.17 33.72
N VAL A 138 26.40 31.93 32.65
CA VAL A 138 27.86 32.09 32.62
C VAL A 138 28.24 33.57 32.74
N GLU A 139 27.54 34.46 32.03
CA GLU A 139 27.73 35.92 32.14
C GLU A 139 27.56 36.44 33.57
N ARG A 140 26.66 35.84 34.37
CA ARG A 140 26.47 36.21 35.78
C ARG A 140 27.49 35.58 36.72
N ALA A 141 28.06 34.44 36.34
CA ALA A 141 28.95 33.66 37.20
C ALA A 141 30.43 33.95 36.95
N PHE A 142 30.77 34.68 35.89
CA PHE A 142 32.14 34.98 35.51
C PHE A 142 32.36 36.48 35.34
N GLU A 143 33.52 36.95 35.77
CA GLU A 143 34.02 38.30 35.51
C GLU A 143 35.32 38.20 34.74
N LYS A 144 35.50 39.04 33.71
CA LYS A 144 36.77 39.15 32.99
C LYS A 144 37.67 40.10 33.78
N VAL A 145 38.81 39.63 34.26
CA VAL A 145 39.70 40.37 35.17
C VAL A 145 41.14 40.31 34.67
N TYR A 146 41.93 41.32 35.00
CA TYR A 146 43.37 41.28 34.79
C TYR A 146 44.03 40.53 35.96
N ASP A 147 44.84 39.52 35.65
CA ASP A 147 45.59 38.77 36.64
C ASP A 147 47.01 39.33 36.74
N VAL A 148 47.30 40.03 37.85
CA VAL A 148 48.56 40.76 38.06
C VAL A 148 49.79 39.85 38.04
N PRO A 149 49.81 38.66 38.69
CA PRO A 149 50.98 37.78 38.69
C PRO A 149 51.34 37.22 37.31
N THR A 150 50.35 36.94 36.46
CA THR A 150 50.58 36.38 35.12
C THR A 150 50.63 37.45 34.03
N GLY A 151 50.15 38.66 34.32
CA GLY A 151 50.02 39.75 33.36
C GLY A 151 48.97 39.49 32.26
N GLN A 152 48.05 38.55 32.48
CA GLN A 152 47.08 38.12 31.47
C GLN A 152 45.64 38.43 31.88
N VAL A 153 44.77 38.61 30.89
CA VAL A 153 43.33 38.76 31.13
C VAL A 153 42.68 37.38 31.20
N VAL A 154 42.08 37.07 32.35
CA VAL A 154 41.47 35.78 32.65
C VAL A 154 39.98 35.93 32.98
N TYR A 155 39.23 34.83 32.94
CA TYR A 155 37.84 34.80 33.41
C TYR A 155 37.81 34.18 34.80
N LEU A 156 37.44 34.97 35.79
CA LEU A 156 37.30 34.57 37.18
C LEU A 156 35.87 34.10 37.43
N ASN A 157 35.71 32.88 37.94
CA ASN A 157 34.42 32.39 38.41
C ASN A 157 34.10 32.96 39.78
N THR A 158 33.06 33.79 39.89
CA THR A 158 32.67 34.46 41.14
C THR A 158 32.13 33.51 42.20
N ARG A 159 31.75 32.28 41.83
CA ARG A 159 31.22 31.27 42.76
C ARG A 159 32.30 30.40 43.39
N THR A 160 33.35 30.06 42.63
CA THR A 160 34.41 29.15 43.08
C THR A 160 35.76 29.85 43.25
N ASN A 161 35.85 31.13 42.91
CA ASN A 161 37.10 31.91 42.83
C ASN A 161 38.20 31.26 41.96
N GLY A 162 37.81 30.36 41.06
CA GLY A 162 38.73 29.71 40.12
C GLY A 162 38.88 30.54 38.85
N VAL A 163 40.11 30.58 38.31
CA VAL A 163 40.41 31.24 37.04
C VAL A 163 40.38 30.24 35.89
N CYS A 164 39.85 30.64 34.73
CA CYS A 164 39.94 29.86 33.52
C CYS A 164 40.09 30.73 32.25
N PRO A 165 40.53 30.14 31.13
CA PRO A 165 40.40 30.75 29.81
C PRO A 165 38.93 30.98 29.44
N LYS A 166 38.68 31.77 28.40
CA LYS A 166 37.31 32.12 27.95
C LYS A 166 36.40 30.87 27.90
N PRO A 167 35.31 30.84 28.70
CA PRO A 167 34.36 29.75 28.66
C PRO A 167 33.79 29.54 27.25
N SER A 168 33.91 28.32 26.73
CA SER A 168 33.47 27.97 25.37
C SER A 168 31.99 28.27 25.11
N CYS A 169 31.18 28.19 26.17
CA CYS A 169 29.75 28.49 26.14
C CYS A 169 29.41 29.97 25.86
N LEU A 170 30.32 30.93 26.10
CA LEU A 170 30.14 32.34 25.69
C LEU A 170 30.18 32.51 24.16
N GLY A 171 30.89 31.61 23.46
CA GLY A 171 31.04 31.64 22.01
C GLY A 171 31.66 32.96 21.52
N ALA A 172 31.04 33.57 20.51
CA ALA A 172 31.51 34.85 19.96
C ALA A 172 31.33 36.05 20.91
N LYS A 173 30.42 35.96 21.90
CA LYS A 173 30.20 37.04 22.86
C LYS A 173 31.38 37.11 23.83
N ASP A 174 31.73 38.31 24.25
CA ASP A 174 32.77 38.55 25.24
C ASP A 174 32.21 39.38 26.41
N LEU A 175 32.78 39.20 27.60
CA LEU A 175 32.48 40.00 28.78
C LEU A 175 33.35 41.26 28.78
N PRO A 176 32.84 42.41 29.25
CA PRO A 176 33.67 43.58 29.48
C PRO A 176 34.72 43.27 30.56
N LEU A 177 35.91 43.86 30.42
CA LEU A 177 36.91 43.83 31.49
C LEU A 177 36.35 44.55 32.71
N ALA A 178 36.47 43.93 33.89
CA ALA A 178 35.97 44.50 35.13
C ALA A 178 36.64 45.86 35.39
N ASP A 179 35.84 46.85 35.76
CA ASP A 179 36.30 48.19 36.13
C ASP A 179 36.92 48.15 37.53
N LYS A 180 38.17 47.69 37.60
CA LYS A 180 38.95 47.52 38.82
C LYS A 180 40.35 48.08 38.60
N TRP A 181 40.87 48.74 39.63
CA TRP A 181 42.25 49.21 39.65
C TRP A 181 43.17 48.09 40.13
N TYR A 182 44.26 47.87 39.41
CA TYR A 182 45.26 46.85 39.73
C TYR A 182 46.57 47.54 40.09
N ILE A 183 47.17 47.15 41.22
CA ILE A 183 48.51 47.57 41.58
C ILE A 183 49.46 46.54 40.98
N CYS A 184 50.12 46.91 39.89
CA CYS A 184 51.18 46.09 39.31
C CYS A 184 52.48 46.41 40.05
N PRO A 185 53.05 45.49 40.86
CA PRO A 185 54.37 45.70 41.40
C PRO A 185 55.38 45.80 40.26
N ASP A 186 56.36 46.70 40.41
CA ASP A 186 57.39 46.94 39.41
C ASP A 186 58.16 45.62 39.15
N ILE A 187 58.15 45.16 37.90
CA ILE A 187 58.85 43.94 37.47
C ILE A 187 60.38 44.12 37.45
N SER A 188 60.87 45.30 37.85
CA SER A 188 62.28 45.69 37.90
C SER A 188 63.02 45.27 39.19
N GLY A 189 62.51 44.27 39.92
CA GLY A 189 63.15 43.73 41.13
C GLY A 189 64.02 42.49 40.86
N LEU A 190 65.09 42.66 40.08
CA LEU A 190 66.24 41.75 40.00
C LEU A 190 67.50 42.50 40.44
#